data_AF-A0A851XLN1-F1
#
_entry.id   AF-A0A851XLN1-F1
#
_cell.length_a   1.000
_cell.length_b   1.000
_cell.length_c   1.000
_cell.angle_alpha   90.00
_cell.angle_beta   90.00
_cell.angle_gamma   90.00
#
_symmetry.space_group_name_H-M   'P 1'
#
loop_
_entity.id
_entity.type
_entity.pdbx_description
1 polymer ?
#
loop_
_entity_poly.entity_id
_entity_poly.type
_entity_poly.pdbx_seq_one_letter_code
_entity_poly.pdbx_strand_id
1 'polypeptide(L)'
;MLPWRRSKFVLVENERKCKSKSLGPGLSYAALLAGFLRSCPDLLPECPLERLGSVFRGKRQKVELNKEDPTYTVRYLGNAVTLHAKGEGCTEEAVGKIWAKSDAGAGGVKMKLTLGPQGIRMSPCEKGARRPGHAYLLHRITYCAADHRHPKVFAWVYRHQVKNKAVVLRCHAVLVSKADKARAMALLLYQTSSSAFNEFKRLKRQNDFRHVQQQLLGDAIVPLVPLRRLLNAKCPYRPPAERARCAPRLSSILEE
;
A
#
# COMPACT_ATOMS: atom_id res chain seq x y z
N MET A 1 8.39 33.56 8.43
CA MET A 1 8.67 32.56 7.38
C MET A 1 9.07 31.24 8.04
N LEU A 2 8.26 30.18 7.92
CA LEU A 2 8.54 28.89 8.59
C LEU A 2 9.62 28.10 7.84
N PRO A 3 10.61 27.51 8.53
CA PRO A 3 11.68 26.76 7.89
C PRO A 3 11.16 25.40 7.44
N TRP A 4 11.08 25.20 6.12
CA TRP A 4 10.69 23.93 5.52
C TRP A 4 11.74 22.85 5.81
N ARG A 5 11.41 21.88 6.68
CA ARG A 5 12.21 20.64 6.84
C ARG A 5 12.12 19.82 5.55
N ARG A 6 13.13 19.91 4.69
CA ARG A 6 13.29 18.99 3.55
C ARG A 6 13.86 17.65 4.03
N SER A 7 13.00 16.65 4.19
CA SER A 7 13.44 15.26 4.36
C SER A 7 13.89 14.70 3.00
N LYS A 8 15.17 14.32 2.87
CA LYS A 8 15.72 13.71 1.65
C LYS A 8 15.62 12.20 1.78
N PHE A 9 14.69 11.58 1.07
CA PHE A 9 14.56 10.13 0.96
C PHE A 9 15.64 9.59 0.00
N VAL A 10 16.28 8.48 0.36
CA VAL A 10 17.29 7.80 -0.47
C VAL A 10 16.80 6.38 -0.71
N LEU A 11 16.66 6.01 -1.98
CA LEU A 11 16.31 4.65 -2.42
C LEU A 11 17.50 3.73 -2.20
N VAL A 12 17.26 2.57 -1.60
CA VAL A 12 18.28 1.52 -1.45
C VAL A 12 18.14 0.56 -2.62
N GLU A 13 19.12 0.56 -3.53
CA GLU A 13 19.31 -0.55 -4.47
C GLU A 13 19.98 -1.72 -3.75
N ASN A 14 19.54 -2.93 -4.10
CA ASN A 14 19.96 -4.17 -3.47
C ASN A 14 21.32 -4.62 -4.05
N GLU A 15 22.40 -3.98 -3.63
CA GLU A 15 23.76 -4.36 -4.02
C GLU A 15 24.39 -5.28 -2.96
N ARG A 16 24.74 -6.50 -3.39
CA ARG A 16 25.53 -7.47 -2.64
C ARG A 16 26.92 -6.88 -2.37
N LYS A 17 27.38 -6.92 -1.11
CA LYS A 17 28.76 -6.67 -0.63
C LYS A 17 29.61 -5.73 -1.51
N CYS A 18 29.71 -4.45 -1.14
CA CYS A 18 30.88 -3.66 -1.51
C CYS A 18 31.28 -2.65 -0.43
N LYS A 19 32.60 -2.46 -0.32
CA LYS A 19 33.35 -1.79 0.77
C LYS A 19 32.98 -0.32 0.95
N SER A 20 33.15 0.17 2.18
CA SER A 20 33.04 1.58 2.57
C SER A 20 33.94 2.48 1.72
N LYS A 21 33.33 3.38 0.93
CA LYS A 21 34.02 4.53 0.33
C LYS A 21 33.75 5.77 1.20
N SER A 22 34.82 6.34 1.77
CA SER A 22 34.84 7.62 2.45
C SER A 22 34.54 8.76 1.45
N LEU A 23 33.67 9.69 1.83
CA LEU A 23 33.40 10.90 1.05
C LEU A 23 34.39 12.00 1.45
N GLY A 24 35.01 12.62 0.43
CA GLY A 24 35.96 13.72 0.57
C GLY A 24 35.33 15.05 1.06
N PRO A 25 36.17 16.05 1.34
CA PRO A 25 35.78 17.29 2.02
C PRO A 25 35.22 18.31 1.02
N GLY A 26 33.97 18.76 1.23
CA GLY A 26 33.36 19.80 0.40
C GLY A 26 32.46 20.70 1.23
N LEU A 27 32.89 21.96 1.40
CA LEU A 27 32.19 23.13 1.95
C LEU A 27 31.71 23.02 3.41
N SER A 28 32.52 23.54 4.33
CA SER A 28 32.14 23.63 5.74
C SER A 28 31.06 24.68 5.95
N TYR A 29 30.10 24.36 6.82
CA TYR A 29 28.99 25.21 7.26
C TYR A 29 29.43 26.60 7.73
N ALA A 30 30.67 26.72 8.23
CA ALA A 30 31.25 27.98 8.68
C ALA A 30 31.43 29.01 7.55
N ALA A 31 31.74 28.58 6.32
CA ALA A 31 31.94 29.49 5.19
C ALA A 31 30.63 30.12 4.70
N LEU A 32 29.53 29.38 4.72
CA LEU A 32 28.21 29.88 4.33
C LEU A 32 27.62 30.83 5.37
N LEU A 33 27.86 30.57 6.66
CA LEU A 33 27.47 31.48 7.74
C LEU A 33 28.29 32.77 7.74
N ALA A 34 29.60 32.69 7.47
CA ALA A 34 30.45 33.87 7.37
C ALA A 34 30.02 34.81 6.22
N GLY A 35 29.56 34.25 5.09
CA GLY A 35 29.01 35.04 3.98
C GLY A 35 27.71 35.76 4.36
N PHE A 36 26.80 35.07 5.06
CA PHE A 36 25.51 35.64 5.46
C PHE A 36 25.64 36.71 6.55
N LEU A 37 26.50 36.49 7.54
CA LEU A 37 26.79 37.44 8.61
C LEU A 37 27.48 38.71 8.10
N ARG A 38 28.23 38.61 7.00
CA ARG A 38 28.87 39.76 6.35
C ARG A 38 27.89 40.64 5.57
N SER A 39 26.73 40.11 5.18
CA SER A 39 25.74 40.82 4.38
C SER A 39 24.64 41.50 5.20
N CYS A 40 24.44 41.13 6.47
CA CYS A 40 23.37 41.67 7.33
C CYS A 40 23.83 41.80 8.80
N PRO A 41 24.52 42.88 9.20
CA PRO A 41 25.00 43.07 10.56
C PRO A 41 23.89 43.36 11.59
N ASP A 42 22.73 43.85 11.15
CA ASP A 42 21.68 44.41 12.04
C ASP A 42 20.59 43.41 12.46
N LEU A 43 20.70 42.14 12.06
CA LEU A 43 19.70 41.09 12.32
C LEU A 43 20.24 40.01 13.26
N LEU A 44 20.90 40.39 14.36
CA LEU A 44 21.24 39.45 15.43
C LEU A 44 20.12 39.40 16.48
N PRO A 45 19.25 38.37 16.51
CA PRO A 45 18.50 38.08 17.72
C PRO A 45 19.45 37.34 18.67
N GLU A 46 19.45 37.76 19.94
CA GLU A 46 19.99 37.05 21.11
C GLU A 46 19.34 35.67 21.27
N CYS A 47 19.66 34.75 20.37
CA CYS A 47 19.23 33.35 20.37
C CYS A 47 20.48 32.47 20.48
N PRO A 48 20.61 31.63 21.53
CA PRO A 48 21.78 30.76 21.69
C PRO A 48 22.00 29.87 20.46
N LEU A 49 23.13 30.09 19.76
CA LEU A 49 23.48 29.50 18.47
C LEU A 49 23.55 27.96 18.50
N GLU A 50 23.71 27.36 19.67
CA GLU A 50 23.69 25.90 19.86
C GLU A 50 22.35 25.24 19.46
N ARG A 51 21.24 25.99 19.53
CA ARG A 51 19.91 25.47 19.19
C ARG A 51 19.64 25.42 17.68
N LEU A 52 20.41 26.15 16.86
CA LEU A 52 20.18 26.26 15.41
C LEU A 52 20.84 25.10 14.61
N GLY A 53 21.89 24.49 15.14
CA GLY A 53 22.58 23.35 14.51
C GLY A 53 21.70 22.08 14.40
N SER A 54 20.61 22.00 15.18
CA SER A 54 19.65 20.90 15.11
C SER A 54 18.59 21.06 14.02
N VAL A 55 18.39 22.27 13.48
CA VAL A 55 17.29 22.57 12.54
C VAL A 55 17.62 22.07 11.12
N PHE A 56 18.91 22.00 10.77
CA PHE A 56 19.41 21.60 9.45
C PHE A 56 20.04 20.20 9.39
N ARG A 57 20.04 19.44 10.49
CA ARG A 57 20.35 18.00 10.42
C ARG A 57 19.19 17.29 9.71
N GLY A 58 19.27 17.24 8.38
CA GLY A 58 18.43 16.38 7.57
C GLY A 58 18.59 14.94 8.04
N LYS A 59 17.65 14.44 8.84
CA LYS A 59 17.56 13.01 9.16
C LYS A 59 17.30 12.29 7.85
N ARG A 60 18.34 11.71 7.25
CA ARG A 60 18.21 10.74 6.16
C ARG A 60 17.45 9.54 6.73
N GLN A 61 16.15 9.51 6.48
CA GLN A 61 15.32 8.39 6.87
C GLN A 61 15.47 7.32 5.80
N LYS A 62 16.10 6.19 6.18
CA LYS A 62 16.04 4.98 5.37
C LYS A 62 14.61 4.45 5.49
N VAL A 63 13.90 4.41 4.38
CA VAL A 63 12.55 3.85 4.29
C VAL A 63 12.66 2.63 3.39
N GLU A 64 12.40 1.45 3.94
CA GLU A 64 12.20 0.26 3.11
C GLU A 64 10.93 0.49 2.28
N LEU A 65 11.08 0.51 0.95
CA LEU A 65 9.93 0.51 0.07
C LEU A 65 9.12 -0.77 0.26
N ASN A 66 7.81 -0.68 0.03
CA ASN A 66 6.84 -1.76 0.19
C ASN A 66 7.41 -3.10 -0.31
N LYS A 67 7.52 -4.07 0.61
CA LYS A 67 7.87 -5.45 0.26
C LYS A 67 6.83 -5.96 -0.73
N GLU A 68 7.28 -6.70 -1.75
CA GLU A 68 6.38 -7.29 -2.72
C GLU A 68 5.35 -8.19 -2.03
N ASP A 69 4.10 -8.13 -2.50
CA ASP A 69 3.01 -8.94 -1.95
C ASP A 69 3.31 -10.45 -2.14
N PRO A 70 3.32 -11.27 -1.06
CA PRO A 70 3.66 -12.68 -1.17
C PRO A 70 2.68 -13.44 -2.05
N THR A 71 3.23 -14.27 -2.93
CA THR A 71 2.47 -15.04 -3.91
C THR A 71 2.67 -16.55 -3.71
N TYR A 72 1.55 -17.27 -3.66
CA TYR A 72 1.48 -18.71 -3.38
C TYR A 72 0.90 -19.44 -4.58
N THR A 73 1.47 -20.60 -4.93
CA THR A 73 0.82 -21.52 -5.88
C THR A 73 -0.16 -22.39 -5.11
N VAL A 74 -1.44 -22.30 -5.46
CA VAL A 74 -2.54 -22.96 -4.76
C VAL A 74 -3.44 -23.70 -5.76
N ARG A 75 -4.22 -24.68 -5.30
CA ARG A 75 -5.30 -25.29 -6.07
C ARG A 75 -6.62 -24.75 -5.56
N TYR A 76 -7.35 -24.02 -6.40
CA TYR A 76 -8.67 -23.50 -6.05
C TYR A 76 -9.71 -24.63 -6.13
N LEU A 77 -10.34 -24.94 -4.99
CA LEU A 77 -11.30 -26.04 -4.86
C LEU A 77 -12.72 -25.60 -5.23
N GLY A 78 -13.05 -24.32 -5.01
CA GLY A 78 -14.35 -23.76 -5.35
C GLY A 78 -14.89 -22.82 -4.29
N ASN A 79 -16.21 -22.62 -4.36
CA ASN A 79 -16.95 -21.85 -3.37
C ASN A 79 -18.29 -22.50 -3.02
N ALA A 80 -18.79 -22.15 -1.84
CA ALA A 80 -20.11 -22.53 -1.36
C ALA A 80 -20.76 -21.34 -0.64
N VAL A 81 -22.09 -21.24 -0.70
CA VAL A 81 -22.84 -20.26 0.07
C VAL A 81 -22.74 -20.63 1.55
N THR A 82 -22.54 -19.62 2.40
CA THR A 82 -22.54 -19.76 3.86
C THR A 82 -23.52 -18.78 4.48
N LEU A 83 -24.08 -19.12 5.63
CA LEU A 83 -24.97 -18.24 6.40
C LEU A 83 -24.19 -17.36 7.38
N HIS A 84 -23.05 -17.85 7.85
CA HIS A 84 -22.25 -17.20 8.89
C HIS A 84 -21.16 -16.30 8.28
N ALA A 85 -21.14 -15.04 8.68
CA ALA A 85 -20.14 -14.07 8.22
C ALA A 85 -18.82 -14.14 9.00
N LYS A 86 -18.87 -14.57 10.26
CA LYS A 86 -17.77 -14.58 11.23
C LYS A 86 -18.05 -15.59 12.34
N GLY A 87 -17.03 -15.92 13.12
CA GLY A 87 -17.13 -16.83 14.26
C GLY A 87 -16.26 -18.06 14.07
N GLU A 88 -15.92 -18.73 15.17
CA GLU A 88 -15.28 -20.04 15.12
C GLU A 88 -16.21 -21.04 14.43
N GLY A 89 -15.65 -21.94 13.62
CA GLY A 89 -16.44 -22.92 12.87
C GLY A 89 -17.26 -22.40 11.68
N CYS A 90 -17.34 -21.08 11.45
CA CYS A 90 -18.22 -20.51 10.41
C CYS A 90 -17.90 -20.97 8.96
N THR A 91 -16.67 -21.43 8.72
CA THR A 91 -16.21 -21.96 7.43
C THR A 91 -16.30 -23.47 7.34
N GLU A 92 -16.43 -24.21 8.44
CA GLU A 92 -16.23 -25.67 8.47
C GLU A 92 -17.27 -26.42 7.63
N GLU A 93 -18.55 -26.07 7.77
CA GLU A 93 -19.63 -26.68 6.98
C GLU A 93 -19.45 -26.38 5.48
N ALA A 94 -19.10 -25.14 5.14
CA ALA A 94 -18.91 -24.72 3.76
C ALA A 94 -17.67 -25.36 3.13
N VAL A 95 -16.57 -25.46 3.87
CA VAL A 95 -15.35 -26.15 3.45
C VAL A 95 -15.62 -27.65 3.28
N GLY A 96 -16.38 -28.29 4.17
CA GLY A 96 -16.79 -29.68 4.01
C GLY A 96 -17.56 -29.93 2.71
N LYS A 97 -18.50 -29.03 2.37
CA LYS A 97 -19.25 -29.09 1.08
C LYS A 97 -18.32 -28.89 -0.12
N ILE A 98 -17.37 -27.96 -0.05
CA ILE A 98 -16.41 -27.73 -1.13
C ILE A 98 -15.47 -28.94 -1.27
N TRP A 99 -15.01 -29.50 -0.16
CA TRP A 99 -14.11 -30.64 -0.12
C TRP A 99 -14.72 -31.87 -0.80
N ALA A 100 -15.97 -32.21 -0.44
CA ALA A 100 -16.72 -33.28 -1.08
C ALA A 100 -16.92 -33.05 -2.57
N LYS A 101 -17.27 -31.81 -2.98
CA LYS A 101 -17.41 -31.45 -4.41
C LYS A 101 -16.10 -31.48 -5.19
N SER A 102 -14.97 -31.35 -4.52
CA SER A 102 -13.64 -31.34 -5.12
C SER A 102 -13.00 -32.73 -5.19
N ASP A 103 -13.77 -33.79 -4.96
CA ASP A 103 -13.27 -35.17 -4.92
C ASP A 103 -12.06 -35.30 -3.97
N ALA A 104 -12.27 -34.94 -2.70
CA ALA A 104 -11.25 -34.92 -1.65
C ALA A 104 -9.97 -34.12 -2.01
N GLY A 105 -10.14 -33.02 -2.75
CA GLY A 105 -9.06 -32.11 -3.14
C GLY A 105 -8.30 -32.53 -4.40
N ALA A 106 -8.69 -33.61 -5.07
CA ALA A 106 -8.17 -33.99 -6.38
C ALA A 106 -8.62 -33.00 -7.47
N GLY A 107 -9.88 -32.59 -7.42
CA GLY A 107 -10.48 -31.59 -8.28
C GLY A 107 -10.04 -30.16 -7.92
N GLY A 108 -9.76 -29.34 -8.94
CA GLY A 108 -9.52 -27.92 -8.77
C GLY A 108 -8.58 -27.32 -9.81
N VAL A 109 -8.53 -25.98 -9.84
CA VAL A 109 -7.72 -25.23 -10.82
C VAL A 109 -6.47 -24.70 -10.16
N LYS A 110 -5.30 -24.92 -10.77
CA LYS A 110 -4.03 -24.37 -10.29
C LYS A 110 -3.99 -22.86 -10.53
N MET A 111 -3.85 -22.09 -9.46
CA MET A 111 -3.81 -20.62 -9.49
C MET A 111 -2.63 -20.07 -8.68
N LYS A 112 -2.17 -18.88 -9.05
CA LYS A 112 -1.30 -18.05 -8.21
C LYS A 112 -2.19 -17.15 -7.36
N LEU A 113 -2.01 -17.20 -6.05
CA LEU A 113 -2.75 -16.40 -5.08
C LEU A 113 -1.78 -15.43 -4.40
N THR A 114 -2.04 -14.14 -4.56
CA THR A 114 -1.27 -13.05 -3.96
C THR A 114 -2.08 -12.42 -2.83
N LEU A 115 -1.45 -12.28 -1.66
CA LEU A 115 -2.05 -11.65 -0.48
C LEU A 115 -1.40 -10.28 -0.26
N GLY A 116 -2.21 -9.23 -0.11
CA GLY A 116 -1.71 -7.88 0.09
C GLY A 116 -2.76 -6.93 0.67
N PRO A 117 -2.44 -5.63 0.81
CA PRO A 117 -3.35 -4.63 1.39
C PRO A 117 -4.62 -4.41 0.57
N GLN A 118 -4.61 -4.79 -0.71
CA GLN A 118 -5.81 -4.75 -1.56
C GLN A 118 -6.76 -5.93 -1.33
N GLY A 119 -6.31 -6.97 -0.62
CA GLY A 119 -7.03 -8.22 -0.37
C GLY A 119 -6.36 -9.41 -1.05
N ILE A 120 -7.17 -10.28 -1.65
CA ILE A 120 -6.69 -11.51 -2.31
C ILE A 120 -6.80 -11.34 -3.82
N ARG A 121 -5.69 -11.58 -4.53
CA ARG A 121 -5.67 -11.63 -5.99
C ARG A 121 -5.35 -13.05 -6.43
N MET A 122 -6.13 -13.59 -7.35
CA MET A 122 -5.92 -14.92 -7.91
C MET A 122 -5.78 -14.82 -9.43
N SER A 123 -4.67 -15.32 -9.97
CA SER A 123 -4.46 -15.41 -11.42
C SER A 123 -4.21 -16.87 -11.83
N PRO A 124 -4.69 -17.30 -13.01
CA PRO A 124 -4.32 -18.61 -13.55
C PRO A 124 -2.79 -18.78 -13.63
N CYS A 125 -2.29 -19.98 -13.37
CA CYS A 125 -0.86 -20.26 -13.52
C CYS A 125 -0.42 -20.34 -14.99
N GLU A 126 -1.33 -20.72 -15.89
CA GLU A 126 -1.05 -20.92 -17.32
C GLU A 126 -1.46 -19.69 -18.13
N LYS A 127 -0.52 -19.19 -18.93
CA LYS A 127 -0.69 -17.96 -19.74
C LYS A 127 -1.66 -18.12 -20.92
N GLY A 128 -2.17 -19.33 -21.20
CA GLY A 128 -3.15 -19.60 -22.25
C GLY A 128 -4.60 -19.69 -21.78
N ALA A 129 -4.84 -19.74 -20.46
CA ALA A 129 -6.19 -19.80 -19.93
C ALA A 129 -6.85 -18.41 -20.02
N ARG A 130 -7.81 -18.25 -20.93
CA ARG A 130 -8.68 -17.06 -21.11
C ARG A 130 -9.51 -16.66 -19.88
N ARG A 131 -9.22 -17.19 -18.69
CA ARG A 131 -9.99 -16.89 -17.49
C ARG A 131 -9.49 -15.60 -16.84
N PRO A 132 -10.37 -14.61 -16.61
CA PRO A 132 -9.98 -13.40 -15.91
C PRO A 132 -9.51 -13.75 -14.49
N GLY A 133 -8.48 -13.03 -14.02
CA GLY A 133 -8.07 -13.13 -12.63
C GLY A 133 -9.21 -12.72 -11.69
N HIS A 134 -9.31 -13.39 -10.55
CA HIS A 134 -10.29 -13.05 -9.52
C HIS A 134 -9.64 -12.12 -8.49
N ALA A 135 -10.35 -11.07 -8.09
CA ALA A 135 -9.91 -10.16 -7.04
C ALA A 135 -10.98 -10.08 -5.93
N TYR A 136 -10.55 -10.31 -4.70
CA TYR A 136 -11.38 -10.21 -3.51
C TYR A 136 -10.87 -9.04 -2.68
N LEU A 137 -11.67 -7.99 -2.61
CA LEU A 137 -11.31 -6.75 -1.92
C LEU A 137 -11.33 -6.97 -0.40
N LEU A 138 -10.30 -6.48 0.28
CA LEU A 138 -10.10 -6.69 1.72
C LEU A 138 -11.33 -6.30 2.56
N HIS A 139 -11.96 -5.17 2.26
CA HIS A 139 -13.14 -4.66 2.98
C HIS A 139 -14.42 -5.51 2.80
N ARG A 140 -14.41 -6.49 1.89
CA ARG A 140 -15.54 -7.42 1.65
C ARG A 140 -15.27 -8.81 2.22
N ILE A 141 -14.05 -9.09 2.66
CA ILE A 141 -13.71 -10.34 3.35
C ILE A 141 -14.12 -10.18 4.82
N THR A 142 -14.97 -11.08 5.30
CA THR A 142 -15.51 -11.00 6.67
C THR A 142 -14.78 -11.92 7.64
N TYR A 143 -14.22 -13.01 7.14
CA TYR A 143 -13.49 -14.00 7.93
C TYR A 143 -12.49 -14.76 7.06
N CYS A 144 -11.38 -15.20 7.65
CA CYS A 144 -10.40 -16.07 7.02
C CYS A 144 -9.77 -17.01 8.04
N ALA A 145 -9.54 -18.26 7.66
CA ALA A 145 -8.96 -19.28 8.52
C ALA A 145 -8.29 -20.39 7.71
N ALA A 146 -7.38 -21.11 8.35
CA ALA A 146 -7.01 -22.45 7.92
C ALA A 146 -8.01 -23.42 8.53
N ASP A 147 -8.52 -24.36 7.74
CA ASP A 147 -9.56 -25.28 8.19
C ASP A 147 -9.02 -26.28 9.23
N HIS A 148 -9.77 -26.53 10.30
CA HIS A 148 -9.36 -27.45 11.38
C HIS A 148 -9.34 -28.90 10.91
N ARG A 149 -10.37 -29.30 10.15
CA ARG A 149 -10.53 -30.69 9.65
C ARG A 149 -9.58 -31.00 8.50
N HIS A 150 -9.28 -30.00 7.68
CA HIS A 150 -8.37 -30.12 6.54
C HIS A 150 -7.25 -29.07 6.67
N PRO A 151 -6.17 -29.34 7.43
CA PRO A 151 -5.15 -28.33 7.76
C PRO A 151 -4.41 -27.71 6.56
N LYS A 152 -4.48 -28.34 5.38
CA LYS A 152 -3.91 -27.82 4.12
C LYS A 152 -4.87 -26.92 3.35
N VAL A 153 -6.09 -26.72 3.84
CA VAL A 153 -7.09 -25.86 3.21
C VAL A 153 -7.08 -24.50 3.88
N PHE A 154 -6.91 -23.47 3.06
CA PHE A 154 -7.10 -22.08 3.46
C PHE A 154 -8.44 -21.59 2.91
N ALA A 155 -9.26 -20.99 3.77
CA ALA A 155 -10.59 -20.54 3.43
C ALA A 155 -10.85 -19.10 3.86
N TRP A 156 -11.71 -18.41 3.10
CA TRP A 156 -12.18 -17.07 3.45
C TRP A 156 -13.65 -16.89 3.07
N VAL A 157 -14.36 -16.09 3.86
CA VAL A 157 -15.74 -15.69 3.61
C VAL A 157 -15.75 -14.32 2.94
N TYR A 158 -16.46 -14.22 1.82
CA TYR A 158 -16.56 -13.01 1.02
C TYR A 158 -18.00 -12.58 0.82
N ARG A 159 -18.24 -11.27 0.93
CA ARG A 159 -19.51 -10.62 0.63
C ARG A 159 -19.64 -10.36 -0.87
N HIS A 160 -20.39 -11.22 -1.56
CA HIS A 160 -20.76 -10.99 -2.96
C HIS A 160 -21.99 -10.11 -3.04
N GLN A 161 -21.92 -9.11 -3.92
CA GLN A 161 -23.10 -8.33 -4.30
C GLN A 161 -23.79 -9.06 -5.44
N VAL A 162 -25.05 -9.43 -5.23
CA VAL A 162 -25.90 -10.02 -6.26
C VAL A 162 -26.84 -8.96 -6.85
N LYS A 163 -27.76 -9.37 -7.71
CA LYS A 163 -28.75 -8.47 -8.31
C LYS A 163 -29.49 -7.67 -7.23
N ASN A 164 -29.90 -6.45 -7.57
CA ASN A 164 -30.65 -5.55 -6.68
C ASN A 164 -29.92 -5.20 -5.36
N LYS A 165 -28.59 -5.12 -5.38
CA LYS A 165 -27.75 -4.79 -4.21
C LYS A 165 -27.86 -5.77 -3.03
N ALA A 166 -28.55 -6.91 -3.21
CA ALA A 166 -28.58 -7.94 -2.19
C ALA A 166 -27.17 -8.52 -1.99
N VAL A 167 -26.91 -9.04 -0.78
CA VAL A 167 -25.59 -9.53 -0.38
C VAL A 167 -25.69 -11.01 -0.07
N VAL A 168 -24.82 -11.80 -0.68
CA VAL A 168 -24.68 -13.23 -0.42
C VAL A 168 -23.28 -13.50 0.10
N LEU A 169 -23.19 -14.23 1.20
CA LEU A 169 -21.92 -14.69 1.74
C LEU A 169 -21.51 -15.98 1.03
N ARG A 170 -20.28 -16.00 0.53
CA ARG A 170 -19.68 -17.22 -0.02
C ARG A 170 -18.36 -17.51 0.67
N CYS A 171 -18.20 -18.75 1.10
CA CYS A 171 -16.92 -19.28 1.50
C CYS A 171 -16.17 -19.72 0.24
N HIS A 172 -14.92 -19.33 0.14
CA HIS A 172 -13.99 -19.78 -0.88
C HIS A 172 -12.90 -20.62 -0.21
N ALA A 173 -12.45 -21.67 -0.89
CA ALA A 173 -11.42 -22.56 -0.36
C ALA A 173 -10.34 -22.84 -1.40
N VAL A 174 -9.09 -22.85 -0.92
CA VAL A 174 -7.91 -23.24 -1.70
C VAL A 174 -7.12 -24.30 -0.94
N LEU A 175 -6.58 -25.26 -1.66
CA LEU A 175 -5.65 -26.26 -1.16
C LEU A 175 -4.21 -25.79 -1.39
N VAL A 176 -3.40 -25.86 -0.34
CA VAL A 176 -1.97 -25.55 -0.37
C VAL A 176 -1.11 -26.78 -0.11
N SER A 177 0.18 -26.68 -0.41
CA SER A 177 1.13 -27.79 -0.28
C SER A 177 1.36 -28.25 1.17
N LYS A 178 1.41 -27.30 2.12
CA LYS A 178 1.73 -27.55 3.54
C LYS A 178 0.72 -26.86 4.44
N ALA A 179 0.38 -27.49 5.56
CA ALA A 179 -0.54 -26.91 6.55
C ALA A 179 -0.01 -25.60 7.15
N ASP A 180 1.30 -25.52 7.39
CA ASP A 180 1.94 -24.28 7.87
C ASP A 180 1.73 -23.11 6.92
N LYS A 181 1.71 -23.36 5.61
CA LYS A 181 1.43 -22.31 4.62
C LYS A 181 -0.01 -21.84 4.73
N ALA A 182 -0.98 -22.73 4.94
CA ALA A 182 -2.38 -22.34 5.11
C ALA A 182 -2.55 -21.43 6.34
N ARG A 183 -1.94 -21.83 7.47
CA ARG A 183 -1.92 -21.03 8.70
C ARG A 183 -1.24 -19.68 8.50
N ALA A 184 -0.06 -19.66 7.88
CA ALA A 184 0.67 -18.43 7.60
C ALA A 184 -0.14 -17.48 6.69
N MET A 185 -0.83 -18.01 5.68
CA MET A 185 -1.70 -17.23 4.80
C MET A 185 -2.89 -16.62 5.56
N ALA A 186 -3.53 -17.38 6.45
CA ALA A 186 -4.62 -16.89 7.29
C ALA A 186 -4.15 -15.78 8.24
N LEU A 187 -3.02 -16.00 8.93
CA LEU A 187 -2.42 -15.02 9.82
C LEU A 187 -2.02 -13.74 9.08
N LEU A 188 -1.39 -13.88 7.91
CA LEU A 188 -0.98 -12.74 7.10
C LEU A 188 -2.18 -11.91 6.65
N LEU A 189 -3.25 -12.55 6.15
CA LEU A 189 -4.44 -11.85 5.72
C LEU A 189 -5.14 -11.16 6.91
N TYR A 190 -5.19 -11.82 8.07
CA TYR A 190 -5.70 -11.24 9.31
C TYR A 190 -4.90 -10.00 9.73
N GLN A 191 -3.57 -10.10 9.82
CA GLN A 191 -2.69 -8.98 10.16
C GLN A 191 -2.85 -7.82 9.16
N THR A 192 -2.89 -8.13 7.87
CA THR A 192 -3.09 -7.16 6.79
C THR A 192 -4.44 -6.44 6.94
N SER A 193 -5.51 -7.19 7.23
CA SER A 193 -6.85 -6.63 7.47
C SER A 193 -6.89 -5.71 8.69
N SER A 194 -6.27 -6.13 9.79
CA SER A 194 -6.21 -5.35 11.03
C SER A 194 -5.41 -4.06 10.83
N SER A 195 -4.26 -4.14 10.16
CA SER A 195 -3.43 -2.99 9.82
C SER A 195 -4.19 -2.00 8.91
N ALA A 196 -4.81 -2.49 7.84
CA ALA A 196 -5.59 -1.67 6.91
C ALA A 196 -6.78 -0.99 7.62
N PHE A 197 -7.45 -1.70 8.52
CA PHE A 197 -8.55 -1.14 9.30
C PHE A 197 -8.09 -0.07 10.30
N ASN A 198 -6.96 -0.27 10.97
CA ASN A 198 -6.38 0.73 11.87
C ASN A 198 -5.97 1.99 11.11
N GLU A 199 -5.37 1.82 9.93
CA GLU A 199 -5.02 2.94 9.05
C GLU A 199 -6.27 3.68 8.56
N PHE A 200 -7.33 2.96 8.18
CA PHE A 200 -8.61 3.56 7.83
C PHE A 200 -9.19 4.40 8.98
N LYS A 201 -9.19 3.88 10.21
CA LYS A 201 -9.64 4.64 11.40
C LYS A 201 -8.79 5.90 11.61
N ARG A 202 -7.47 5.81 11.45
CA ARG A 202 -6.55 6.94 11.59
C ARG A 202 -6.85 8.03 10.56
N LEU A 203 -6.99 7.64 9.29
CA LEU A 203 -7.32 8.55 8.19
C LEU A 203 -8.70 9.18 8.36
N LYS A 204 -9.69 8.40 8.84
CA LYS A 204 -11.03 8.90 9.08
C LYS A 204 -11.04 9.99 10.17
N ARG A 205 -10.38 9.75 11.30
CA ARG A 205 -10.22 10.77 12.37
C ARG A 205 -9.50 12.03 11.88
N GLN A 206 -8.42 11.87 11.11
CA GLN A 206 -7.70 13.01 10.53
C GLN A 206 -8.59 13.81 9.59
N ASN A 207 -9.43 13.15 8.81
CA ASN A 207 -10.36 13.83 7.92
C ASN A 207 -11.44 14.58 8.70
N ASP A 208 -12.03 13.93 9.71
CA ASP A 208 -13.06 14.53 10.56
C ASP A 208 -12.50 15.75 11.32
N PHE A 209 -11.26 15.66 11.84
CA PHE A 209 -10.57 16.80 12.45
C PHE A 209 -10.38 17.97 11.48
N ARG A 210 -9.98 17.70 10.23
CA ARG A 210 -9.87 18.75 9.19
C ARG A 210 -11.22 19.40 8.88
N HIS A 211 -12.29 18.61 8.81
CA HIS A 211 -13.64 19.14 8.60
C HIS A 211 -14.07 20.08 9.74
N VAL A 212 -13.81 19.70 11.00
CA VAL A 212 -14.10 20.57 12.16
C VAL A 212 -13.26 21.85 12.11
N GLN A 213 -11.96 21.75 11.83
CA GLN A 213 -11.11 22.94 11.70
C GLN A 213 -11.57 23.88 10.58
N GLN A 214 -12.02 23.33 9.46
CA GLN A 214 -12.56 24.12 8.35
C GLN A 214 -13.85 24.86 8.75
N GLN A 215 -14.72 24.24 9.56
CA GLN A 215 -15.92 24.91 10.09
C GLN A 215 -15.57 26.09 11.01
N LEU A 216 -14.47 25.99 11.78
CA LEU A 216 -14.03 27.03 12.71
C LEU A 216 -13.23 28.17 12.05
N LEU A 217 -12.34 27.83 11.11
CA LEU A 217 -11.37 28.76 10.51
C LEU A 217 -11.73 29.18 9.08
N GLY A 218 -12.73 28.54 8.47
CA GLY A 218 -13.12 28.77 7.09
C GLY A 218 -12.25 28.02 6.06
N ASP A 219 -12.81 27.85 4.87
CA ASP A 219 -12.20 27.08 3.76
C ASP A 219 -10.90 27.70 3.23
N ALA A 220 -10.78 29.02 3.30
CA ALA A 220 -9.57 29.73 2.86
C ALA A 220 -8.33 29.37 3.69
N ILE A 221 -8.51 29.06 4.98
CA ILE A 221 -7.43 28.74 5.92
C ILE A 221 -7.15 27.23 5.93
N VAL A 222 -8.19 26.39 5.89
CA VAL A 222 -8.07 24.92 5.93
C VAL A 222 -8.71 24.29 4.70
N PRO A 223 -8.03 24.31 3.55
CA PRO A 223 -8.57 23.72 2.33
C PRO A 223 -8.64 22.20 2.42
N LEU A 224 -9.82 21.63 2.11
CA LEU A 224 -10.03 20.17 2.07
C LEU A 224 -9.36 19.50 0.87
N VAL A 225 -9.16 20.26 -0.20
CA VAL A 225 -8.45 19.80 -1.39
C VAL A 225 -6.94 20.03 -1.23
N PRO A 226 -6.08 19.16 -1.82
CA PRO A 226 -4.65 19.38 -1.79
C PRO A 226 -4.29 20.77 -2.34
N LEU A 227 -3.45 21.52 -1.62
CA LEU A 227 -3.01 22.87 -2.01
C LEU A 227 -2.50 22.94 -3.45
N ARG A 228 -1.81 21.90 -3.93
CA ARG A 228 -1.38 21.80 -5.33
C ARG A 228 -2.53 21.95 -6.33
N ARG A 229 -3.74 21.47 -6.03
CA ARG A 229 -4.90 21.62 -6.92
C ARG A 229 -5.41 23.05 -6.92
N LEU A 230 -5.38 23.72 -5.77
CA LEU A 230 -5.79 25.13 -5.65
C LEU A 230 -4.81 26.06 -6.34
N LEU A 231 -3.51 25.80 -6.16
CA LEU A 231 -2.44 26.58 -6.79
C LEU A 231 -2.37 26.30 -8.29
N ASN A 232 -2.48 25.03 -8.71
CA ASN A 232 -2.44 24.67 -10.14
C ASN A 232 -3.75 25.01 -10.88
N ALA A 233 -4.87 25.23 -10.20
CA ALA A 233 -6.08 25.76 -10.86
C ALA A 233 -5.87 27.18 -11.42
N LYS A 234 -4.86 27.90 -10.91
CA LYS A 234 -4.43 29.20 -11.41
C LYS A 234 -3.28 29.11 -12.42
N CYS A 235 -2.78 27.92 -12.76
CA CYS A 235 -1.81 27.77 -13.84
C CYS A 235 -2.53 27.93 -15.19
N PRO A 236 -2.16 28.91 -16.03
CA PRO A 236 -2.68 29.04 -17.40
C PRO A 236 -2.29 27.88 -18.31
N TYR A 237 -1.41 27.00 -17.84
CA TYR A 237 -0.97 25.82 -18.56
C TYR A 237 -2.13 24.82 -18.71
N ARG A 238 -2.86 24.94 -19.82
CA ARG A 238 -3.70 23.86 -20.35
C ARG A 238 -2.78 22.89 -21.10
N PRO A 239 -2.56 21.66 -20.62
CA PRO A 239 -1.98 20.64 -21.47
C PRO A 239 -2.87 20.51 -22.72
N PRO A 240 -2.30 20.44 -23.94
CA PRO A 240 -3.07 20.32 -25.17
C PRO A 240 -4.10 19.19 -25.07
N ALA A 241 -5.36 19.48 -25.46
CA ALA A 241 -6.48 18.54 -25.34
C ALA A 241 -6.33 17.31 -26.26
N GLU A 242 -5.44 17.38 -27.23
CA GLU A 242 -5.13 16.28 -28.12
C GLU A 242 -3.84 15.59 -27.68
N ARG A 243 -3.96 14.29 -27.37
CA ARG A 243 -2.84 13.35 -27.51
C ARG A 243 -2.47 13.28 -29.00
N ALA A 244 -1.83 14.32 -29.53
CA ALA A 244 -1.11 14.21 -30.77
C ALA A 244 -0.06 13.11 -30.54
N ARG A 245 -0.18 12.01 -31.28
CA ARG A 245 0.78 10.88 -31.28
C ARG A 245 2.11 11.28 -31.94
N CYS A 246 2.55 12.52 -31.78
CA CYS A 246 3.67 13.11 -32.50
C CYS A 246 4.47 14.05 -31.58
N ALA A 247 4.76 13.63 -30.34
CA ALA A 247 5.97 14.15 -29.71
C ALA A 247 7.16 13.42 -30.36
N PRO A 248 8.06 14.12 -31.09
CA PRO A 248 9.22 13.47 -31.70
C PRO A 248 10.05 12.80 -30.59
N ARG A 249 10.50 11.56 -30.85
CA ARG A 249 11.35 10.83 -29.91
C ARG A 249 12.65 11.60 -29.75
N LEU A 250 12.93 12.06 -28.54
CA LEU A 250 14.21 12.65 -28.19
C LEU A 250 15.33 11.64 -28.52
N SER A 251 16.12 11.92 -29.54
CA SER A 251 17.36 11.20 -29.82
C SER A 251 18.49 11.78 -28.98
N SER A 252 19.50 10.96 -28.69
CA SER A 252 20.71 11.39 -28.01
C SER A 252 21.44 12.45 -28.84
N ILE A 253 21.80 13.56 -28.20
CA ILE A 253 22.70 14.57 -28.75
C ILE A 253 24.09 13.93 -28.77
N LEU A 254 24.68 13.78 -29.96
CA LEU A 254 26.11 13.48 -30.08
C LEU A 254 26.84 14.81 -29.88
N GLU A 255 27.69 14.87 -28.86
CA GLU A 255 28.66 15.95 -28.71
C GLU A 255 29.78 15.74 -29.74
N GLU A 256 30.12 16.81 -30.46
CA GLU A 256 31.26 16.88 -31.38
C GLU A 256 32.52 17.35 -30.63
#